data_AF-A0A6I9Q060-F1
#
_entry.id   AF-A0A6I9Q060-F1
#
_cell.length_a   1.000
_cell.length_b   1.000
_cell.length_c   1.000
_cell.angle_alpha   90.00
_cell.angle_beta   90.00
_cell.angle_gamma   90.00
#
_symmetry.space_group_name_H-M   'P 1'
#
loop_
_entity.id
_entity.type
_entity.pdbx_description
1 polymer ?
#
loop_
_entity_poly.entity_id
_entity_poly.type
_entity_poly.pdbx_seq_one_letter_code
_entity_poly.pdbx_strand_id
1 'polypeptide(L)'
;MACTLEKVLGDARTLLERLKEHDTAAEGLIEQSGALNQRVQGMKEVGNAIPDKHTEDASEIQELTKYKPHVLLSQENTQIKDLQQENKELWLSLEEHQYALELIMGRYRKQMLQLMMARKELDTKPVLNLHENHAKEVQNQVERICEMGQVMRKAVQVDDQHYCSVRERLAQLEIENKELRDLMTFSKSFVKTAKEENSQPAPAAAAAAAAPAPAPAAAPAAAPAAAAAAAAAAAEEEKSSQPESD
;
A
#
# COMPACT_ATOMS: atom_id res chain seq x y z
N MET A 1 -81.84 50.04 75.12
CA MET A 1 -80.89 49.61 74.09
C MET A 1 -79.50 50.05 74.50
N ALA A 2 -78.71 49.17 75.14
CA ALA A 2 -77.32 49.48 75.48
C ALA A 2 -76.42 48.92 74.38
N CYS A 3 -75.74 49.80 73.63
CA CYS A 3 -74.66 49.36 72.76
C CYS A 3 -73.46 49.01 73.64
N THR A 4 -73.17 47.72 73.79
CA THR A 4 -71.92 47.30 74.42
C THR A 4 -70.76 47.62 73.48
N LEU A 5 -69.65 48.10 74.04
CA LEU A 5 -68.44 48.47 73.29
C LEU A 5 -67.97 47.35 72.34
N GLU A 6 -68.16 46.10 72.75
CA GLU A 6 -67.85 44.89 71.98
C GLU A 6 -68.58 44.81 70.64
N LYS A 7 -69.84 45.28 70.54
CA LYS A 7 -70.58 45.28 69.26
C LYS A 7 -69.99 46.30 68.29
N VAL A 8 -69.70 47.50 68.77
CA VAL A 8 -69.04 48.56 67.98
C VAL A 8 -67.63 48.11 67.53
N LEU A 9 -66.90 47.41 68.40
CA LEU A 9 -65.60 46.81 68.04
C LEU A 9 -65.72 45.65 67.04
N GLY A 10 -66.79 44.85 67.13
CA GLY A 10 -67.11 43.81 66.14
C GLY A 10 -67.42 44.42 64.78
N ASP A 11 -68.34 45.38 64.73
CA ASP A 11 -68.73 46.08 63.51
C ASP A 11 -67.51 46.78 62.87
N ALA A 12 -66.68 47.45 63.65
CA ALA A 12 -65.43 48.08 63.19
C ALA A 12 -64.43 47.07 62.62
N ARG A 13 -64.32 45.85 63.18
CA ARG A 13 -63.50 44.77 62.62
C ARG A 13 -64.04 44.29 61.26
N THR A 14 -65.35 44.05 61.15
CA THR A 14 -65.95 43.62 59.87
C THR A 14 -65.85 44.70 58.79
N LEU A 15 -65.88 45.98 59.17
CA LEU A 15 -65.63 47.08 58.24
C LEU A 15 -64.16 47.08 57.78
N LEU A 16 -63.21 46.86 58.69
CA LEU A 16 -61.77 46.75 58.37
C LEU A 16 -61.48 45.56 57.45
N GLU A 17 -62.12 44.41 57.65
CA GLU A 17 -62.00 43.25 56.76
C GLU A 17 -62.54 43.54 55.36
N ARG A 18 -63.74 44.12 55.24
CA ARG A 18 -64.28 44.55 53.94
C ARG A 18 -63.40 45.60 53.26
N LEU A 19 -62.84 46.54 54.00
CA LEU A 19 -61.99 47.59 53.43
C LEU A 19 -60.70 46.99 52.87
N LYS A 20 -60.09 46.01 53.57
CA LYS A 20 -58.96 45.23 53.04
C LYS A 20 -59.32 44.41 51.80
N GLU A 21 -60.48 43.74 51.78
CA GLU A 21 -60.96 43.01 50.60
C GLU A 21 -61.12 43.93 49.39
N HIS A 22 -61.67 45.14 49.61
CA HIS A 22 -61.79 46.17 48.58
C HIS A 22 -60.44 46.71 48.11
N ASP A 23 -59.48 46.96 49.01
CA ASP A 23 -58.12 47.38 48.65
C ASP A 23 -57.41 46.31 47.81
N THR A 24 -57.49 45.03 48.21
CA THR A 24 -56.94 43.90 47.43
C THR A 24 -57.60 43.78 46.04
N ALA A 25 -58.92 44.01 45.95
CA ALA A 25 -59.61 44.02 44.66
C ALA A 25 -59.19 45.22 43.78
N ALA A 26 -58.91 46.38 44.37
CA ALA A 26 -58.40 47.56 43.66
C ALA A 26 -56.97 47.35 43.15
N GLU A 27 -56.08 46.73 43.94
CA GLU A 27 -54.74 46.33 43.52
C GLU A 27 -54.79 45.39 42.29
N GLY A 28 -55.66 44.36 42.32
CA GLY A 28 -55.88 43.49 41.16
C GLY A 28 -56.40 44.22 39.92
N LEU A 29 -57.22 45.27 40.09
CA LEU A 29 -57.68 46.10 38.97
C LEU A 29 -56.55 46.98 38.39
N ILE A 30 -55.64 47.46 39.25
CA ILE A 30 -54.45 48.21 38.84
C ILE A 30 -53.50 47.31 38.04
N GLU A 31 -53.28 46.06 38.47
CA GLU A 31 -52.48 45.08 37.71
C GLU A 31 -53.08 44.78 36.33
N GLN A 32 -54.39 44.54 36.26
CA GLN A 32 -55.10 44.32 35.00
C GLN A 32 -55.02 45.54 34.06
N SER A 33 -55.18 46.74 34.60
CA SER A 33 -55.02 48.00 33.86
C SER A 33 -53.58 48.18 33.36
N GLY A 34 -52.59 47.86 34.20
CA GLY A 34 -51.16 47.87 33.83
C GLY A 34 -50.84 46.90 32.69
N ALA A 35 -51.32 45.66 32.76
CA ALA A 35 -51.14 44.64 31.73
C ALA A 35 -51.84 45.03 30.40
N LEU A 36 -53.06 45.59 30.49
CA LEU A 36 -53.77 46.11 29.31
C LEU A 36 -53.02 47.29 28.68
N ASN A 37 -52.53 48.22 29.50
CA ASN A 37 -51.76 49.38 29.02
C ASN A 37 -50.45 48.95 28.36
N GLN A 38 -49.73 47.95 28.91
CA GLN A 38 -48.55 47.37 28.25
C GLN A 38 -48.90 46.73 26.91
N ARG A 39 -50.01 45.98 26.80
CA ARG A 39 -50.47 45.42 25.52
C ARG A 39 -50.82 46.52 24.50
N VAL A 40 -51.53 47.57 24.92
CA VAL A 40 -51.88 48.71 24.06
C VAL A 40 -50.63 49.47 23.62
N GLN A 41 -49.67 49.68 24.51
CA GLN A 41 -48.39 50.31 24.20
C GLN A 41 -47.57 49.47 23.21
N GLY A 42 -47.51 48.15 23.39
CA GLY A 42 -46.88 47.24 22.42
C GLY A 42 -47.56 47.27 21.04
N MET A 43 -48.90 47.30 20.99
CA MET A 43 -49.63 47.48 19.72
C MET A 43 -49.35 48.84 19.06
N LYS A 44 -49.25 49.91 19.87
CA LYS A 44 -48.91 51.25 19.39
C LYS A 44 -47.46 51.33 18.89
N GLU A 45 -46.53 50.67 19.56
CA GLU A 45 -45.13 50.59 19.13
C GLU A 45 -44.99 49.77 17.84
N VAL A 46 -45.71 48.67 17.68
CA VAL A 46 -45.80 47.96 16.38
C VAL A 46 -46.39 48.85 15.28
N GLY A 47 -47.41 49.67 15.58
CA GLY A 47 -47.97 50.62 14.63
C GLY A 47 -47.05 51.79 14.27
N ASN A 48 -46.26 52.30 15.22
CA ASN A 48 -45.34 53.43 15.02
C ASN A 48 -43.93 53.03 14.56
N ALA A 49 -43.52 51.77 14.76
CA ALA A 49 -42.25 51.21 14.28
C ALA A 49 -42.27 50.89 12.77
N ILE A 50 -43.36 51.27 12.08
CA ILE A 50 -43.48 51.31 10.62
C ILE A 50 -43.44 52.78 10.13
N PRO A 51 -42.31 53.53 10.27
CA PRO A 51 -42.17 54.81 9.61
C PRO A 51 -41.63 54.66 8.18
N ASP A 52 -42.36 55.27 7.24
CA ASP A 52 -41.78 56.12 6.18
C ASP A 52 -40.87 55.46 5.11
N LYS A 53 -40.86 54.13 4.99
CA LYS A 53 -40.26 53.42 3.83
C LYS A 53 -41.26 52.82 2.85
N HIS A 54 -42.55 52.88 3.17
CA HIS A 54 -43.61 52.17 2.48
C HIS A 54 -44.68 53.14 1.95
N THR A 55 -44.27 54.15 1.16
CA THR A 55 -45.24 55.05 0.50
C THR A 55 -46.04 54.32 -0.58
N GLU A 56 -45.44 53.29 -1.18
CA GLU A 56 -46.09 52.38 -2.14
C GLU A 56 -46.98 51.37 -1.40
N ASP A 57 -46.48 50.64 -0.39
CA ASP A 57 -47.32 49.70 0.37
C ASP A 57 -48.42 50.41 1.17
N ALA A 58 -48.26 51.68 1.58
CA ALA A 58 -49.36 52.46 2.16
C ALA A 58 -50.50 52.69 1.16
N SER A 59 -50.16 52.84 -0.12
CA SER A 59 -51.12 52.96 -1.22
C SER A 59 -51.76 51.60 -1.52
N GLU A 60 -50.98 50.52 -1.52
CA GLU A 60 -51.49 49.14 -1.61
C GLU A 60 -52.42 48.83 -0.42
N ILE A 61 -52.02 49.10 0.83
CA ILE A 61 -52.85 48.94 2.03
C ILE A 61 -54.14 49.78 1.93
N GLN A 62 -54.09 50.99 1.36
CA GLN A 62 -55.28 51.79 1.10
C GLN A 62 -56.19 51.16 0.03
N GLU A 63 -55.63 50.50 -1.00
CA GLU A 63 -56.40 49.72 -1.97
C GLU A 63 -56.99 48.45 -1.36
N LEU A 64 -56.18 47.69 -0.62
CA LEU A 64 -56.55 46.49 0.13
C LEU A 64 -57.72 46.80 1.07
N THR A 65 -57.73 47.98 1.71
CA THR A 65 -58.83 48.46 2.58
C THR A 65 -60.15 48.69 1.82
N LYS A 66 -60.13 48.87 0.49
CA LYS A 66 -61.35 48.96 -0.35
C LYS A 66 -61.99 47.58 -0.57
N TYR A 67 -61.22 46.50 -0.47
CA TYR A 67 -61.70 45.14 -0.63
C TYR A 67 -62.22 44.58 0.69
N LYS A 68 -63.20 43.67 0.62
CA LYS A 68 -63.65 42.92 1.80
C LYS A 68 -62.49 42.05 2.30
N PRO A 69 -62.26 41.90 3.61
CA PRO A 69 -61.11 41.18 4.16
C PRO A 69 -60.98 39.72 3.67
N HIS A 70 -62.10 39.09 3.30
CA HIS A 70 -62.11 37.75 2.71
C HIS A 70 -61.43 37.67 1.32
N VAL A 71 -61.45 38.75 0.54
CA VAL A 71 -60.80 38.82 -0.79
C VAL A 71 -59.28 38.86 -0.63
N LEU A 72 -58.79 39.66 0.32
CA LEU A 72 -57.36 39.76 0.63
C LEU A 72 -56.81 38.42 1.11
N LEU A 73 -57.50 37.82 2.08
CA LEU A 73 -57.14 36.50 2.58
C LEU A 73 -57.15 35.46 1.45
N SER A 74 -58.06 35.55 0.47
CA SER A 74 -58.06 34.67 -0.70
C SER A 74 -56.88 34.93 -1.65
N GLN A 75 -56.42 36.17 -1.78
CA GLN A 75 -55.26 36.54 -2.60
C GLN A 75 -53.95 36.06 -1.96
N GLU A 76 -53.76 36.32 -0.66
CA GLU A 76 -52.64 35.82 0.14
C GLU A 76 -52.58 34.29 0.12
N ASN A 77 -53.73 33.60 0.26
CA ASN A 77 -53.80 32.14 0.16
C ASN A 77 -53.47 31.61 -1.25
N THR A 78 -53.59 32.41 -2.31
CA THR A 78 -53.11 32.04 -3.64
C THR A 78 -51.60 32.21 -3.72
N GLN A 79 -51.05 33.37 -3.33
CA GLN A 79 -49.59 33.60 -3.29
C GLN A 79 -48.86 32.54 -2.44
N ILE A 80 -49.42 32.15 -1.30
CA ILE A 80 -48.87 31.08 -0.44
C ILE A 80 -48.87 29.72 -1.18
N LYS A 81 -49.88 29.42 -1.99
CA LYS A 81 -49.91 28.18 -2.79
C LYS A 81 -48.90 28.22 -3.93
N ASP A 82 -48.78 29.36 -4.60
CA ASP A 82 -47.83 29.55 -5.70
C ASP A 82 -46.39 29.39 -5.18
N LEU A 83 -46.04 30.06 -4.07
CA LEU A 83 -44.75 29.87 -3.38
C LEU A 83 -44.54 28.42 -2.91
N GLN A 84 -45.60 27.73 -2.43
CA GLN A 84 -45.51 26.31 -2.09
C GLN A 84 -45.35 25.39 -3.31
N GLN A 85 -45.79 25.81 -4.50
CA GLN A 85 -45.56 25.09 -5.75
C GLN A 85 -44.13 25.34 -6.25
N GLU A 86 -43.68 26.60 -6.31
CA GLU A 86 -42.30 26.96 -6.67
C GLU A 86 -41.28 26.24 -5.79
N ASN A 87 -41.50 26.18 -4.47
CA ASN A 87 -40.64 25.41 -3.56
C ASN A 87 -40.60 23.91 -3.91
N LYS A 88 -41.72 23.30 -4.33
CA LYS A 88 -41.73 21.89 -4.77
C LYS A 88 -40.98 21.71 -6.08
N GLU A 89 -41.14 22.63 -7.02
CA GLU A 89 -40.43 22.61 -8.31
C GLU A 89 -38.92 22.80 -8.13
N LEU A 90 -38.48 23.65 -7.19
CA LEU A 90 -37.08 23.78 -6.78
C LEU A 90 -36.54 22.50 -6.14
N TRP A 91 -37.32 21.84 -5.28
CA TRP A 91 -36.96 20.54 -4.70
C TRP A 91 -36.79 19.45 -5.77
N LEU A 92 -37.72 19.35 -6.71
CA LEU A 92 -37.66 18.41 -7.83
C LEU A 92 -36.45 18.70 -8.73
N SER A 93 -36.22 19.97 -9.07
CA SER A 93 -35.05 20.36 -9.88
C SER A 93 -33.73 20.02 -9.19
N LEU A 94 -33.63 20.18 -7.87
CA LEU A 94 -32.44 19.79 -7.10
C LEU A 94 -32.22 18.27 -7.12
N GLU A 95 -33.29 17.47 -7.01
CA GLU A 95 -33.24 16.01 -7.14
C GLU A 95 -32.80 15.57 -8.55
N GLU A 96 -33.32 16.20 -9.60
CA GLU A 96 -32.92 15.97 -10.99
C GLU A 96 -31.44 16.32 -11.24
N HIS A 97 -30.94 17.43 -10.68
CA HIS A 97 -29.52 17.80 -10.76
C HIS A 97 -28.63 16.79 -10.02
N GLN A 98 -29.05 16.31 -8.86
CA GLN A 98 -28.34 15.26 -8.12
C GLN A 98 -28.27 13.96 -8.94
N TYR A 99 -29.38 13.52 -9.53
CA TYR A 99 -29.42 12.36 -10.42
C TYR A 99 -28.51 12.51 -11.65
N ALA A 100 -28.51 13.69 -12.27
CA ALA A 100 -27.63 14.00 -13.41
C ALA A 100 -26.14 13.93 -13.02
N LEU A 101 -25.76 14.48 -11.86
CA LEU A 101 -24.39 14.41 -11.34
C LEU A 101 -23.98 12.96 -11.02
N GLU A 102 -24.85 12.18 -10.40
CA GLU A 102 -24.58 10.75 -10.13
C GLU A 102 -24.37 9.95 -11.41
N LEU A 103 -25.18 10.20 -12.45
CA LEU A 103 -25.03 9.56 -13.75
C LEU A 103 -23.71 9.94 -14.43
N ILE A 104 -23.34 11.23 -14.42
CA ILE A 104 -22.07 11.73 -15.00
C ILE A 104 -20.87 11.15 -14.25
N MET A 105 -20.87 11.25 -12.92
CA MET A 105 -19.80 10.70 -12.06
C MET A 105 -19.72 9.17 -12.16
N GLY A 106 -20.84 8.48 -12.29
CA GLY A 106 -20.90 7.04 -12.54
C GLY A 106 -20.31 6.64 -13.89
N ARG A 107 -20.59 7.39 -14.97
CA ARG A 107 -19.98 7.20 -16.29
C ARG A 107 -18.48 7.51 -16.27
N TYR A 108 -18.07 8.61 -15.64
CA TYR A 108 -16.66 9.00 -15.49
C TYR A 108 -15.84 7.92 -14.78
N ARG A 109 -16.33 7.40 -13.64
CA ARG A 109 -15.68 6.28 -12.93
C ARG A 109 -15.55 5.03 -13.81
N LYS A 110 -16.58 4.66 -14.56
CA LYS A 110 -16.54 3.52 -15.50
C LYS A 110 -15.50 3.73 -16.62
N GLN A 111 -15.46 4.91 -17.21
CA GLN A 111 -14.48 5.26 -18.25
C GLN A 111 -13.04 5.25 -17.72
N MET A 112 -12.82 5.79 -16.52
CA MET A 112 -11.51 5.77 -15.85
C MET A 112 -11.05 4.33 -15.58
N LEU A 113 -11.93 3.47 -15.05
CA LEU A 113 -11.62 2.05 -14.83
C LEU A 113 -11.28 1.32 -16.14
N GLN A 114 -12.05 1.55 -17.21
CA GLN A 114 -11.74 0.99 -18.54
C GLN A 114 -10.36 1.42 -19.05
N LEU A 115 -10.01 2.70 -18.91
CA LEU A 115 -8.71 3.23 -19.32
C LEU A 115 -7.58 2.65 -18.46
N MET A 116 -7.78 2.51 -17.15
CA MET A 116 -6.82 1.85 -16.25
C MET A 116 -6.60 0.37 -16.61
N MET A 117 -7.66 -0.37 -16.94
CA MET A 117 -7.53 -1.78 -17.34
C MET A 117 -6.83 -1.93 -18.69
N ALA A 118 -7.22 -1.13 -19.70
CA ALA A 118 -6.56 -1.12 -21.00
C ALA A 118 -5.07 -0.77 -20.90
N ARG A 119 -4.70 0.21 -20.04
CA ARG A 119 -3.31 0.54 -19.75
C ARG A 119 -2.59 -0.60 -19.03
N LYS A 120 -3.19 -1.19 -17.99
CA LYS A 120 -2.58 -2.28 -17.21
C LYS A 120 -2.30 -3.51 -18.07
N GLU A 121 -3.21 -3.87 -18.97
CA GLU A 121 -3.01 -4.95 -19.92
C GLU A 121 -1.87 -4.71 -20.90
N LEU A 122 -1.64 -3.45 -21.32
CA LEU A 122 -0.55 -3.09 -22.21
C LEU A 122 0.81 -3.09 -21.48
N ASP A 123 0.81 -2.75 -20.19
CA ASP A 123 2.02 -2.63 -19.36
C ASP A 123 2.53 -3.99 -18.85
N THR A 124 1.62 -4.92 -18.52
CA THR A 124 2.01 -6.27 -18.07
C THR A 124 2.52 -7.17 -19.18
N LYS A 125 1.98 -7.05 -20.41
CA LYS A 125 2.38 -7.87 -21.57
C LYS A 125 3.90 -7.84 -21.87
N PRO A 126 4.58 -6.69 -22.00
CA PRO A 126 6.02 -6.65 -22.27
C PRO A 126 6.86 -7.23 -21.13
N VAL A 127 6.47 -6.98 -19.86
CA VAL A 127 7.17 -7.53 -18.69
C VAL A 127 7.05 -9.06 -18.63
N LEU A 128 5.86 -9.61 -18.89
CA LEU A 128 5.66 -11.06 -18.96
C LEU A 128 6.44 -11.70 -20.11
N ASN A 129 6.46 -11.08 -21.29
CA ASN A 129 7.27 -11.55 -22.42
C ASN A 129 8.77 -11.51 -22.11
N LEU A 130 9.27 -10.48 -21.42
CA LEU A 130 10.66 -10.39 -20.99
C LEU A 130 11.02 -11.55 -20.05
N HIS A 131 10.20 -11.82 -19.03
CA HIS A 131 10.39 -12.95 -18.12
C HIS A 131 10.34 -14.31 -18.84
N GLU A 132 9.40 -14.51 -19.77
CA GLU A 132 9.30 -15.73 -20.55
C GLU A 132 10.55 -15.94 -21.43
N ASN A 133 11.06 -14.88 -22.06
CA ASN A 133 12.27 -14.93 -22.88
C ASN A 133 13.53 -15.16 -22.02
N HIS A 134 13.65 -14.53 -20.86
CA HIS A 134 14.73 -14.81 -19.90
C HIS A 134 14.68 -16.25 -19.39
N ALA A 135 13.49 -16.79 -19.09
CA ALA A 135 13.34 -18.19 -18.67
C ALA A 135 13.77 -19.17 -19.77
N LYS A 136 13.42 -18.91 -21.03
CA LYS A 136 13.88 -19.69 -22.20
C LYS A 136 15.39 -19.60 -22.38
N GLU A 137 15.98 -18.42 -22.23
CA GLU A 137 17.44 -18.25 -22.36
C GLU A 137 18.21 -18.98 -21.26
N VAL A 138 17.74 -18.91 -20.01
CA VAL A 138 18.31 -19.71 -18.90
C VAL A 138 18.16 -21.20 -19.16
N GLN A 139 17.01 -21.65 -19.68
CA GLN A 139 16.79 -23.04 -20.06
C GLN A 139 17.77 -23.51 -21.15
N ASN A 140 17.95 -22.72 -22.22
CA ASN A 140 18.93 -23.00 -23.29
C ASN A 140 20.36 -23.11 -22.73
N GLN A 141 20.74 -22.25 -21.77
CA GLN A 141 22.05 -22.30 -21.13
C GLN A 141 22.23 -23.56 -20.27
N VAL A 142 21.20 -23.97 -19.53
CA VAL A 142 21.20 -25.24 -18.77
C VAL A 142 21.33 -26.45 -19.72
N GLU A 143 20.59 -26.46 -20.82
CA GLU A 143 20.68 -27.52 -21.84
C GLU A 143 22.09 -27.60 -22.45
N ARG A 144 22.69 -26.47 -22.81
CA ARG A 144 24.07 -26.41 -23.31
C ARG A 144 25.12 -26.86 -22.29
N ILE A 145 24.91 -26.58 -21.00
CA ILE A 145 25.76 -27.11 -19.91
C ILE A 145 25.59 -28.63 -19.79
N CYS A 146 24.37 -29.15 -19.93
CA CYS A 146 24.08 -30.59 -19.93
C CYS A 146 24.74 -31.31 -21.13
N GLU A 147 24.67 -30.74 -22.33
CA GLU A 147 25.37 -31.24 -23.53
C GLU A 147 26.88 -31.24 -23.34
N MET A 148 27.47 -30.12 -22.90
CA MET A 148 28.90 -30.01 -22.63
C MET A 148 29.35 -31.00 -21.55
N GLY A 149 28.53 -31.23 -20.52
CA GLY A 149 28.75 -32.26 -19.51
C GLY A 149 28.71 -33.69 -20.07
N GLN A 150 27.90 -33.97 -21.09
CA GLN A 150 27.93 -35.26 -21.79
C GLN A 150 29.21 -35.42 -22.63
N VAL A 151 29.61 -34.38 -23.38
CA VAL A 151 30.86 -34.38 -24.16
C VAL A 151 32.07 -34.57 -23.25
N MET A 152 32.15 -33.84 -22.14
CA MET A 152 33.23 -33.96 -21.15
C MET A 152 33.29 -35.37 -20.55
N ARG A 153 32.15 -35.95 -20.15
CA ARG A 153 32.11 -37.36 -19.69
C ARG A 153 32.58 -38.34 -20.77
N LYS A 154 32.23 -38.10 -22.04
CA LYS A 154 32.64 -38.98 -23.13
C LYS A 154 34.13 -38.86 -23.46
N ALA A 155 34.70 -37.65 -23.39
CA ALA A 155 36.14 -37.43 -23.51
C ALA A 155 36.91 -38.20 -22.44
N VAL A 156 36.54 -38.02 -21.15
CA VAL A 156 37.16 -38.76 -20.02
C VAL A 156 37.11 -40.27 -20.23
N GLN A 157 35.97 -40.84 -20.67
CA GLN A 157 35.88 -42.28 -20.96
C GLN A 157 36.83 -42.76 -22.08
N VAL A 158 37.07 -41.93 -23.09
CA VAL A 158 37.98 -42.27 -24.21
C VAL A 158 39.43 -42.12 -23.75
N ASP A 159 39.73 -41.09 -22.96
CA ASP A 159 41.06 -40.86 -22.38
C ASP A 159 41.45 -41.96 -21.39
N ASP A 160 40.53 -42.42 -20.54
CA ASP A 160 40.73 -43.56 -19.63
C ASP A 160 41.04 -44.86 -20.40
N GLN A 161 40.31 -45.14 -21.48
CA GLN A 161 40.57 -46.29 -22.34
C GLN A 161 41.95 -46.20 -23.00
N HIS A 162 42.27 -45.04 -23.56
CA HIS A 162 43.57 -44.79 -24.19
C HIS A 162 44.72 -44.89 -23.18
N TYR A 163 44.54 -44.36 -21.96
CA TYR A 163 45.52 -44.45 -20.87
C TYR A 163 45.79 -45.91 -20.47
N CYS A 164 44.76 -46.75 -20.37
CA CYS A 164 44.93 -48.18 -20.14
C CYS A 164 45.74 -48.85 -21.26
N SER A 165 45.39 -48.63 -22.53
CA SER A 165 46.13 -49.22 -23.66
C SER A 165 47.59 -48.74 -23.75
N VAL A 166 47.86 -47.45 -23.47
CA VAL A 166 49.23 -46.92 -23.41
C VAL A 166 50.01 -47.54 -22.26
N ARG A 167 49.40 -47.67 -21.08
CA ARG A 167 50.02 -48.29 -19.90
C ARG A 167 50.33 -49.76 -20.11
N GLU A 168 49.44 -50.51 -20.75
CA GLU A 168 49.66 -51.90 -21.14
C GLU A 168 50.83 -52.02 -22.14
N ARG A 169 50.86 -51.18 -23.19
CA ARG A 169 51.96 -51.23 -24.17
C ARG A 169 53.30 -50.82 -23.57
N LEU A 170 53.30 -49.87 -22.63
CA LEU A 170 54.51 -49.46 -21.90
C LEU A 170 55.03 -50.61 -21.03
N ALA A 171 54.14 -51.31 -20.30
CA ALA A 171 54.51 -52.49 -19.52
C ALA A 171 55.06 -53.64 -20.39
N GLN A 172 54.49 -53.88 -21.57
CA GLN A 172 55.03 -54.84 -22.54
C GLN A 172 56.45 -54.45 -22.97
N LEU A 173 56.65 -53.20 -23.42
CA LEU A 173 57.96 -52.69 -23.85
C LEU A 173 59.01 -52.71 -22.73
N GLU A 174 58.60 -52.52 -21.47
CA GLU A 174 59.47 -52.70 -20.31
C GLU A 174 59.92 -54.15 -20.11
N ILE A 175 59.01 -55.12 -20.29
CA ILE A 175 59.33 -56.55 -20.18
C ILE A 175 60.24 -56.95 -21.34
N GLU A 176 59.90 -56.59 -22.58
CA GLU A 176 60.73 -56.78 -23.77
C GLU A 176 62.14 -56.18 -23.56
N ASN A 177 62.26 -54.98 -22.97
CA ASN A 177 63.56 -54.37 -22.64
C ASN A 177 64.34 -55.11 -21.54
N LYS A 178 63.66 -55.65 -20.53
CA LYS A 178 64.30 -56.47 -19.47
C LYS A 178 64.83 -57.76 -20.09
N GLU A 179 64.00 -58.48 -20.84
CA GLU A 179 64.37 -59.72 -21.54
C GLU A 179 65.52 -59.52 -22.54
N LEU A 180 65.53 -58.44 -23.33
CA LEU A 180 66.64 -58.12 -24.23
C LEU A 180 67.94 -57.81 -23.49
N ARG A 181 67.87 -57.15 -22.33
CA ARG A 181 69.05 -56.90 -21.48
C ARG A 181 69.55 -58.20 -20.85
N ASP A 182 68.65 -59.05 -20.38
CA ASP A 182 68.99 -60.35 -19.78
C ASP A 182 69.58 -61.29 -20.82
N LEU A 183 69.01 -61.36 -22.04
CA LEU A 183 69.61 -62.09 -23.16
C LEU A 183 71.03 -61.57 -23.49
N MET A 184 71.26 -60.26 -23.39
CA MET A 184 72.60 -59.69 -23.58
C MET A 184 73.55 -59.98 -22.40
N THR A 185 73.08 -60.08 -21.15
CA THR A 185 73.91 -60.50 -20.01
C THR A 185 74.22 -61.99 -20.05
N PHE A 186 73.27 -62.85 -20.41
CA PHE A 186 73.49 -64.28 -20.68
C PHE A 186 74.48 -64.49 -21.84
N SER A 187 74.36 -63.73 -22.94
CA SER A 187 75.32 -63.78 -24.05
C SER A 187 76.73 -63.34 -23.59
N LYS A 188 76.82 -62.28 -22.78
CA LYS A 188 78.09 -61.82 -22.21
C LYS A 188 78.70 -62.81 -21.24
N SER A 189 77.92 -63.47 -20.38
CA SER A 189 78.42 -64.47 -19.45
C SER A 189 78.89 -65.73 -20.18
N PHE A 190 78.14 -66.20 -21.19
CA PHE A 190 78.54 -67.31 -22.05
C PHE A 190 79.84 -67.03 -22.83
N VAL A 191 80.00 -65.82 -23.37
CA VAL A 191 81.27 -65.40 -24.00
C VAL A 191 82.39 -65.25 -22.97
N LYS A 192 82.08 -64.86 -21.72
CA LYS A 192 83.08 -64.81 -20.64
C LYS A 192 83.56 -66.19 -20.23
N THR A 193 82.67 -67.17 -20.05
CA THR A 193 83.04 -68.55 -19.73
C THR A 193 83.82 -69.20 -20.87
N ALA A 194 83.47 -68.91 -22.14
CA ALA A 194 84.26 -69.33 -23.30
C ALA A 194 85.64 -68.63 -23.41
N LYS A 195 85.83 -67.49 -22.75
CA LYS A 195 87.10 -66.73 -22.76
C LYS A 195 87.95 -66.97 -21.51
N GLU A 196 87.36 -67.46 -20.41
CA GLU A 196 88.08 -67.83 -19.18
C GLU A 196 88.86 -69.14 -19.29
N GLU A 197 88.59 -70.00 -20.30
CA GLU A 197 89.55 -71.05 -20.71
C GLU A 197 90.84 -70.47 -21.31
N ASN A 198 90.86 -69.18 -21.71
CA ASN A 198 92.02 -68.54 -22.34
C ASN A 198 92.47 -67.26 -21.59
N SER A 199 92.80 -67.45 -20.30
CA SER A 199 93.73 -66.66 -19.47
C SER A 199 93.33 -65.27 -18.90
N GLN A 200 93.89 -64.99 -17.71
CA GLN A 200 93.84 -63.78 -16.86
C GLN A 200 95.25 -63.60 -16.21
N PRO A 201 95.62 -62.50 -15.48
CA PRO A 201 94.79 -61.45 -14.85
C PRO A 201 95.26 -59.96 -14.96
N ALA A 202 94.42 -59.08 -14.37
CA ALA A 202 94.51 -57.71 -13.75
C ALA A 202 95.88 -56.95 -13.56
N PRO A 203 95.96 -55.67 -13.03
CA PRO A 203 94.94 -54.86 -12.30
C PRO A 203 94.93 -53.29 -12.41
N ALA A 204 93.96 -52.69 -11.70
CA ALA A 204 93.94 -51.42 -10.92
C ALA A 204 94.12 -49.99 -11.51
N ALA A 205 93.16 -49.10 -11.20
CA ALA A 205 93.34 -47.69 -10.76
C ALA A 205 92.03 -47.14 -10.14
N ALA A 206 92.10 -46.07 -9.32
CA ALA A 206 90.98 -45.54 -8.52
C ALA A 206 90.67 -44.06 -8.80
N ALA A 207 89.47 -43.56 -8.43
CA ALA A 207 89.27 -42.24 -7.80
C ALA A 207 87.79 -41.90 -7.45
N ALA A 208 87.62 -41.34 -6.24
CA ALA A 208 86.71 -40.26 -5.81
C ALA A 208 85.17 -40.33 -6.03
N ALA A 209 84.43 -40.07 -4.95
CA ALA A 209 82.98 -39.83 -4.92
C ALA A 209 82.66 -38.36 -4.59
N ALA A 210 81.57 -37.81 -5.15
CA ALA A 210 80.85 -36.64 -4.61
C ALA A 210 79.46 -36.43 -5.26
N ALA A 211 78.40 -36.48 -4.45
CA ALA A 211 77.03 -35.95 -4.64
C ALA A 211 76.47 -35.71 -3.21
N PRO A 212 75.51 -34.79 -2.92
CA PRO A 212 74.38 -34.28 -3.72
C PRO A 212 74.56 -32.77 -4.09
N ALA A 213 73.59 -31.86 -4.33
CA ALA A 213 72.12 -31.81 -4.12
C ALA A 213 71.40 -30.84 -5.12
N PRO A 214 70.05 -30.79 -5.15
CA PRO A 214 69.29 -30.21 -6.28
C PRO A 214 68.54 -28.90 -6.00
N ALA A 215 68.17 -28.16 -7.06
CA ALA A 215 67.04 -27.21 -7.12
C ALA A 215 66.77 -26.75 -8.58
N PRO A 216 65.60 -26.17 -8.93
CA PRO A 216 64.37 -26.04 -8.15
C PRO A 216 63.14 -26.72 -8.79
N ALA A 217 62.14 -27.05 -7.97
CA ALA A 217 60.80 -27.39 -8.46
C ALA A 217 60.02 -26.13 -8.84
N ALA A 218 59.18 -26.22 -9.87
CA ALA A 218 58.23 -25.16 -10.23
C ALA A 218 57.10 -25.06 -9.20
N ALA A 219 56.66 -23.84 -8.91
CA ALA A 219 55.65 -23.56 -7.89
C ALA A 219 54.22 -23.92 -8.34
N PRO A 220 53.32 -24.33 -7.43
CA PRO A 220 51.88 -24.32 -7.67
C PRO A 220 51.35 -22.88 -7.52
N ALA A 221 50.66 -22.37 -8.54
CA ALA A 221 49.93 -21.11 -8.44
C ALA A 221 48.59 -21.35 -7.70
N ALA A 222 48.30 -20.51 -6.71
CA ALA A 222 47.07 -20.59 -5.92
C ALA A 222 46.04 -19.53 -6.36
N ALA A 223 44.77 -19.96 -6.43
CA ALA A 223 43.55 -19.13 -6.48
C ALA A 223 43.38 -18.24 -7.75
N PRO A 224 42.15 -17.79 -8.07
CA PRO A 224 41.40 -16.89 -7.20
C PRO A 224 40.12 -17.47 -6.59
N ALA A 225 39.81 -17.07 -5.36
CA ALA A 225 38.48 -17.20 -4.78
C ALA A 225 37.65 -15.95 -5.15
N ALA A 226 36.55 -16.14 -5.89
CA ALA A 226 35.65 -15.05 -6.29
C ALA A 226 34.22 -15.56 -6.58
N ALA A 227 33.51 -16.07 -5.56
CA ALA A 227 32.09 -16.45 -5.68
C ALA A 227 31.38 -16.53 -4.31
N ALA A 228 31.38 -15.43 -3.53
CA ALA A 228 30.67 -15.37 -2.24
C ALA A 228 30.24 -13.94 -1.86
N ALA A 229 29.43 -13.28 -2.70
CA ALA A 229 28.91 -11.94 -2.43
C ALA A 229 27.60 -11.64 -3.19
N ALA A 230 26.52 -12.39 -2.91
CA ALA A 230 25.18 -12.13 -3.48
C ALA A 230 24.02 -12.70 -2.63
N ALA A 231 24.15 -12.73 -1.30
CA ALA A 231 23.12 -13.32 -0.41
C ALA A 231 23.05 -12.60 0.96
N ALA A 232 22.94 -11.27 0.96
CA ALA A 232 22.82 -10.45 2.18
C ALA A 232 22.12 -9.09 1.94
N ALA A 233 21.08 -9.04 1.10
CA ALA A 233 20.38 -7.81 0.73
C ALA A 233 18.85 -8.00 0.58
N ALA A 234 18.25 -8.72 1.53
CA ALA A 234 16.80 -9.02 1.53
C ALA A 234 16.22 -9.11 2.96
N ALA A 235 16.76 -8.36 3.91
CA ALA A 235 16.40 -8.45 5.33
C ALA A 235 16.46 -7.12 6.11
N GLU A 236 16.30 -5.97 5.45
CA GLU A 236 15.99 -4.68 6.10
C GLU A 236 15.09 -3.82 5.20
N GLU A 237 13.78 -4.15 5.14
CA GLU A 237 12.72 -3.13 4.93
C GLU A 237 11.31 -3.68 5.28
N GLU A 238 11.15 -4.32 6.44
CA GLU A 238 9.84 -4.72 6.97
C GLU A 238 9.64 -4.18 8.41
N LYS A 239 9.79 -2.86 8.59
CA LYS A 239 9.43 -2.19 9.85
C LYS A 239 9.13 -0.69 9.73
N SER A 240 8.27 -0.30 8.78
CA SER A 240 7.76 1.07 8.69
C SER A 240 6.33 1.13 8.12
N SER A 241 5.35 0.63 8.89
CA SER A 241 3.92 0.97 8.76
C SER A 241 3.04 0.25 9.81
N GLN A 242 3.20 0.61 11.09
CA GLN A 242 2.05 0.47 12.01
C GLN A 242 1.11 1.66 11.76
N PRO A 243 -0.20 1.46 11.60
CA PRO A 243 -1.15 2.56 11.68
C PRO A 243 -1.37 2.91 13.16
N GLU A 244 -1.12 4.17 13.53
CA GLU A 244 -1.59 4.71 14.80
C GLU A 244 -3.12 4.84 14.78
N SER A 245 -3.72 4.60 15.94
CA SER A 245 -5.14 4.69 16.20
C SER A 245 -5.47 5.97 16.96
N ASP A 246 -6.38 6.78 16.42
CA ASP A 246 -7.30 7.68 17.14
C ASP A 246 -8.58 7.83 16.30
#